data_AF-A0A969I424-F1
#
_entry.id   AF-A0A969I424-F1
#
_cell.length_a   1.000
_cell.length_b   1.000
_cell.length_c   1.000
_cell.angle_alpha   90.00
_cell.angle_beta   90.00
_cell.angle_gamma   90.00
#
_symmetry.space_group_name_H-M   'P 1'
#
loop_
_entity.id
_entity.type
_entity.pdbx_description
1 polymer ?
#
loop_
_entity_poly.entity_id
_entity_poly.type
_entity_poly.pdbx_seq_one_letter_code
_entity_poly.pdbx_strand_id
1 'polypeptide(L)'
;MRFEPKDPPRAFIVGNSVQFEIKDCGNVYLNSDEQITFVTESGAEYDVAAKDWGFYATPSLNGRLQQFGLRGVLIRNRGTGRYFVLLVAQGQESTFDAYCQQENLAVIAWLDNTEALDSLAAALGQLNG
;
A
#
# COMPACT_ATOMS: atom_id res chain seq x y z
N MET A 1 -8.32 -13.62 16.21
CA MET A 1 -8.22 -13.61 14.74
C MET A 1 -8.88 -14.86 14.18
N ARG A 2 -9.56 -14.74 13.03
CA ARG A 2 -10.14 -15.87 12.27
C ARG A 2 -9.80 -15.70 10.78
N PHE A 3 -9.26 -16.73 10.15
CA PHE A 3 -9.05 -16.77 8.69
C PHE A 3 -10.11 -17.66 8.01
N GLU A 4 -10.71 -17.15 6.94
CA GLU A 4 -11.71 -17.83 6.12
C GLU A 4 -11.18 -17.96 4.68
N PRO A 5 -10.50 -19.07 4.33
CA PRO A 5 -9.90 -19.27 3.02
C PRO A 5 -10.94 -19.53 1.93
N LYS A 6 -10.60 -19.17 0.69
CA LYS A 6 -11.31 -19.59 -0.53
C LYS A 6 -10.46 -20.62 -1.25
N ASP A 7 -10.98 -21.84 -1.37
CA ASP A 7 -10.30 -22.95 -2.05
C ASP A 7 -11.24 -23.63 -3.07
N PRO A 8 -11.03 -23.44 -4.39
CA PRO A 8 -9.96 -22.62 -4.98
C PRO A 8 -10.18 -21.11 -4.77
N PRO A 9 -9.13 -20.28 -4.83
CA PRO A 9 -9.27 -18.83 -4.82
C PRO A 9 -10.16 -18.33 -5.96
N ARG A 10 -10.92 -17.26 -5.71
CA ARG A 10 -11.71 -16.61 -6.78
C ARG A 10 -10.77 -15.83 -7.69
N ALA A 11 -10.68 -16.24 -8.95
CA ALA A 11 -9.92 -15.52 -9.97
C ALA A 11 -10.77 -14.46 -10.69
N PHE A 12 -10.17 -13.31 -11.00
CA PHE A 12 -10.79 -12.26 -11.82
C PHE A 12 -9.73 -11.43 -12.55
N ILE A 13 -10.09 -10.87 -13.71
CA ILE A 13 -9.18 -10.10 -14.56
C ILE A 13 -9.30 -8.60 -14.24
N VAL A 14 -8.15 -7.92 -14.17
CA VAL A 14 -8.03 -6.47 -13.97
C VAL A 14 -6.96 -5.87 -14.89
N GLY A 15 -6.86 -4.55 -14.88
CA GLY A 15 -5.90 -3.76 -15.66
C GLY A 15 -6.59 -2.99 -16.78
N ASN A 16 -5.94 -1.95 -17.31
CA ASN A 16 -6.45 -1.19 -18.44
C ASN A 16 -5.81 -1.69 -19.75
N SER A 17 -4.52 -1.40 -19.94
CA SER A 17 -3.80 -1.72 -21.18
C SER A 17 -3.29 -3.16 -21.23
N VAL A 18 -2.81 -3.69 -20.11
CA VAL A 18 -2.45 -5.10 -19.97
C VAL A 18 -3.38 -5.71 -18.93
N GLN A 19 -4.01 -6.82 -19.31
CA GLN A 19 -4.91 -7.56 -18.44
C GLN A 19 -4.12 -8.60 -17.66
N PHE A 20 -4.35 -8.70 -16.36
CA PHE A 20 -3.74 -9.71 -15.49
C PHE A 20 -4.76 -10.29 -14.52
N GLU A 21 -4.55 -11.54 -14.13
CA GLU A 21 -5.43 -12.26 -13.21
C GLU A 21 -5.02 -11.98 -11.76
N ILE A 22 -5.97 -11.55 -10.94
CA ILE A 22 -5.85 -11.49 -9.48
C ILE A 22 -6.67 -12.64 -8.87
N LYS A 23 -6.13 -13.21 -7.79
CA LYS A 23 -6.78 -14.28 -7.01
C LYS A 23 -7.14 -13.76 -5.62
N ASP A 24 -8.43 -13.78 -5.31
CA ASP A 24 -8.97 -13.50 -3.98
C ASP A 24 -8.95 -14.80 -3.15
N CYS A 25 -8.00 -14.86 -2.21
CA CYS A 25 -7.66 -16.07 -1.44
C CYS A 25 -8.51 -16.26 -0.16
N GLY A 26 -9.35 -15.31 0.22
CA GLY A 26 -10.15 -15.40 1.45
C GLY A 26 -10.16 -14.12 2.28
N ASN A 27 -10.73 -14.21 3.47
CA ASN A 27 -10.92 -13.10 4.39
C ASN A 27 -10.21 -13.36 5.72
N VAL A 28 -9.53 -12.35 6.27
CA VAL A 28 -9.01 -12.36 7.65
C VAL A 28 -9.89 -11.43 8.49
N TYR A 29 -10.40 -11.95 9.60
CA TYR A 29 -11.17 -11.21 10.59
C TYR A 29 -10.31 -10.96 11.83
N LEU A 30 -10.13 -9.70 12.16
CA LEU A 30 -9.38 -9.23 13.32
C LEU A 30 -10.36 -8.61 14.32
N ASN A 31 -10.21 -8.94 15.60
CA ASN A 31 -10.78 -8.15 16.68
C ASN A 31 -9.96 -6.86 16.87
N SER A 32 -10.51 -5.92 17.63
CA SER A 32 -9.74 -4.76 18.09
C SER A 32 -8.44 -5.22 18.76
N ASP A 33 -7.35 -4.51 18.47
CA ASP A 33 -5.99 -4.75 18.95
C ASP A 33 -5.33 -6.04 18.45
N GLU A 34 -5.89 -6.71 17.45
CA GLU A 34 -5.23 -7.80 16.74
C GLU A 34 -4.50 -7.31 15.49
N GLN A 35 -3.32 -7.87 15.23
CA GLN A 35 -2.48 -7.58 14.06
C GLN A 35 -2.36 -8.81 13.16
N ILE A 36 -2.25 -8.57 11.85
CA ILE A 36 -1.70 -9.53 10.89
C ILE A 36 -0.54 -8.92 10.12
N THR A 37 0.44 -9.76 9.80
CA THR A 37 1.61 -9.42 9.01
C THR A 37 1.57 -10.17 7.69
N PHE A 38 1.65 -9.45 6.59
CA PHE A 38 1.81 -10.00 5.24
C PHE A 38 3.29 -10.02 4.90
N VAL A 39 3.80 -11.18 4.47
CA VAL A 39 5.22 -11.36 4.11
C VAL A 39 5.30 -11.79 2.66
N THR A 40 6.11 -11.08 1.88
CA THR A 40 6.40 -11.44 0.48
C THR A 40 7.46 -12.53 0.39
N GLU A 41 7.60 -13.20 -0.75
CA GLU A 41 8.69 -14.16 -0.98
C GLU A 41 10.09 -13.54 -0.80
N SER A 42 10.21 -12.24 -1.10
CA SER A 42 11.45 -11.47 -0.91
C SER A 42 11.75 -11.08 0.54
N GLY A 43 10.84 -11.40 1.48
CA GLY A 43 10.98 -11.07 2.90
C GLY A 43 10.48 -9.68 3.30
N ALA A 44 9.93 -8.88 2.38
CA ALA A 44 9.29 -7.62 2.73
C ALA A 44 8.01 -7.85 3.54
N GLU A 45 7.76 -7.02 4.55
CA GLU A 45 6.67 -7.16 5.51
C GLU A 45 5.69 -5.98 5.48
N TYR A 46 4.40 -6.25 5.64
CA TYR A 46 3.38 -5.22 5.84
C TYR A 46 2.41 -5.61 6.94
N ASP A 47 2.33 -4.79 7.98
CA ASP A 47 1.47 -5.03 9.13
C ASP A 47 0.20 -4.18 9.08
N VAL A 48 -0.92 -4.84 9.37
CA VAL A 48 -2.21 -4.17 9.60
C VAL A 48 -2.77 -4.63 10.93
N ALA A 49 -3.07 -3.67 11.81
CA ALA A 49 -3.77 -3.92 13.06
C ALA A 49 -5.20 -3.38 13.00
N ALA A 50 -6.15 -4.13 13.52
CA ALA A 50 -7.51 -3.64 13.73
C ALA A 50 -7.61 -2.89 15.05
N LYS A 51 -8.45 -1.86 15.08
CA LYS A 51 -8.74 -0.99 16.22
C LYS A 51 -10.23 -0.71 16.23
N ASP A 52 -10.79 -0.26 17.36
CA ASP A 52 -12.22 0.09 17.45
C ASP A 52 -12.66 1.14 16.42
N TRP A 53 -11.72 1.97 15.96
CA TRP A 53 -11.96 3.03 14.96
C TRP A 53 -11.64 2.62 13.52
N GLY A 54 -11.15 1.39 13.26
CA GLY A 54 -10.81 0.92 11.91
C GLY A 54 -9.49 0.14 11.83
N PHE A 55 -8.64 0.49 10.87
CA PHE A 55 -7.35 -0.18 10.65
C PHE A 55 -6.17 0.77 10.79
N TYR A 56 -5.17 0.31 11.53
CA TYR A 56 -3.88 0.95 11.64
C TYR A 56 -2.87 0.25 10.73
N ALA A 57 -2.48 0.92 9.64
CA ALA A 57 -1.29 0.56 8.85
C ALA A 57 -0.07 0.79 9.75
N THR A 58 0.35 -0.28 10.42
CA THR A 58 1.20 -0.20 11.61
C THR A 58 2.62 0.32 11.36
N PRO A 59 3.32 -0.03 10.25
CA PRO A 59 4.69 0.43 10.08
C PRO A 59 4.73 1.92 9.75
N SER A 60 5.53 2.69 10.50
CA SER A 60 5.73 4.12 10.23
C SER A 60 6.32 4.32 8.83
N LEU A 61 5.74 5.25 8.07
CA LEU A 61 6.07 5.46 6.66
C LEU A 61 7.55 5.81 6.43
N ASN A 62 8.12 6.64 7.31
CA ASN A 62 9.52 7.09 7.29
C ASN A 62 10.41 6.36 8.30
N GLY A 63 10.04 5.14 8.69
CA GLY A 63 10.83 4.34 9.62
C GLY A 63 10.66 2.86 9.37
N ARG A 64 9.72 2.23 10.08
CA ARG A 64 9.58 0.77 10.09
C ARG A 64 9.18 0.23 8.70
N LEU A 65 8.39 0.96 7.92
CA LEU A 65 7.99 0.53 6.58
C LEU A 65 9.21 0.38 5.65
N GLN A 66 10.13 1.33 5.70
CA GLN A 66 11.39 1.25 4.95
C GLN A 66 12.27 0.09 5.42
N GLN A 67 12.37 -0.14 6.73
CA GLN A 67 13.11 -1.27 7.29
C GLN A 67 12.52 -2.62 6.86
N PHE A 68 11.22 -2.65 6.57
CA PHE A 68 10.50 -3.80 6.02
C PHE A 68 10.61 -3.93 4.51
N GLY A 69 11.49 -3.15 3.87
CA GLY A 69 11.74 -3.21 2.44
C GLY A 69 10.59 -2.66 1.60
N LEU A 70 9.70 -1.84 2.17
CA LEU A 70 8.57 -1.21 1.47
C LEU A 70 8.66 0.32 1.52
N ARG A 71 8.10 0.96 0.49
CA ARG A 71 8.04 2.42 0.34
C ARG A 71 6.59 2.83 0.08
N GLY A 72 6.05 3.74 0.89
CA GLY A 72 4.70 4.26 0.70
C GLY A 72 4.64 5.30 -0.42
N VAL A 73 3.65 5.22 -1.30
CA VAL A 73 3.44 6.18 -2.39
C VAL A 73 1.96 6.52 -2.55
N LEU A 74 1.66 7.81 -2.65
CA LEU A 74 0.35 8.33 -3.04
C LEU A 74 0.32 8.48 -4.55
N ILE A 75 -0.65 7.84 -5.19
CA ILE A 75 -0.88 7.94 -6.63
C ILE A 75 -2.28 8.49 -6.92
N ARG A 76 -2.46 8.98 -8.15
CA ARG A 76 -3.77 9.32 -8.72
C ARG A 76 -3.93 8.62 -10.06
N ASN A 77 -5.02 7.90 -10.23
CA ASN A 77 -5.42 7.41 -11.54
C ASN A 77 -5.94 8.59 -12.37
N ARG A 78 -5.32 8.86 -13.53
CA ARG A 78 -5.63 10.06 -14.34
C ARG A 78 -6.99 9.96 -15.04
N GLY A 79 -7.39 8.74 -15.42
CA GLY A 79 -8.67 8.52 -16.11
C GLY A 79 -9.89 8.65 -15.19
N THR A 80 -9.79 8.16 -13.95
CA THR A 80 -10.89 8.19 -12.98
C THR A 80 -10.80 9.33 -11.96
N GLY A 81 -9.64 9.96 -11.86
CA GLY A 81 -9.34 11.00 -10.86
C GLY A 81 -9.16 10.49 -9.42
N ARG A 82 -9.31 9.17 -9.17
CA ARG A 82 -9.23 8.54 -7.85
C ARG A 82 -7.79 8.45 -7.35
N TYR A 83 -7.61 8.58 -6.04
CA TYR A 83 -6.31 8.46 -5.36
C TYR A 83 -6.18 7.13 -4.64
N PHE A 84 -4.96 6.62 -4.55
CA PHE A 84 -4.63 5.37 -3.87
C PHE A 84 -3.30 5.49 -3.16
N VAL A 85 -3.14 4.75 -2.05
CA VAL A 85 -1.83 4.51 -1.43
C VAL A 85 -1.36 3.12 -1.86
N LEU A 86 -0.14 3.05 -2.38
CA LEU A 86 0.52 1.80 -2.75
C LEU A 86 1.79 1.62 -1.90
N LEU A 87 2.22 0.36 -1.77
CA LEU A 87 3.46 -0.02 -1.11
C LEU A 87 4.37 -0.65 -2.17
N VAL A 88 5.53 -0.03 -2.40
CA VAL A 88 6.48 -0.44 -3.43
C VAL A 88 7.67 -1.10 -2.75
N ALA A 89 8.01 -2.32 -3.17
CA ALA A 89 9.20 -2.99 -2.66
C ALA A 89 10.47 -2.23 -3.06
N GLN A 90 11.42 -2.12 -2.14
CA GLN A 90 12.69 -1.47 -2.39
C GLN A 90 13.43 -2.16 -3.55
N GLY A 91 13.90 -1.38 -4.51
CA GLY A 91 14.54 -1.88 -5.73
C GLY A 91 13.57 -2.25 -6.86
N GLN A 92 12.26 -2.13 -6.65
CA GLN A 92 11.23 -2.35 -7.68
C GLN A 92 10.67 -1.04 -8.28
N GLU A 93 11.34 0.10 -8.08
CA GLU A 93 10.88 1.41 -8.52
C GLU A 93 10.70 1.47 -10.04
N SER A 94 11.64 0.92 -10.82
CA SER A 94 11.53 0.91 -12.28
C SER A 94 10.36 0.05 -12.78
N THR A 95 10.09 -1.08 -12.12
CA THR A 95 8.93 -1.93 -12.40
C THR A 95 7.63 -1.19 -12.09
N PHE A 96 7.61 -0.50 -10.95
CA PHE A 96 6.48 0.33 -10.53
C PHE A 96 6.21 1.50 -11.49
N ASP A 97 7.26 2.19 -11.95
CA ASP A 97 7.15 3.28 -12.91
C ASP A 97 6.55 2.80 -14.24
N ALA A 98 7.00 1.63 -14.73
CA ALA A 98 6.42 1.00 -15.91
C ALA A 98 4.93 0.68 -15.72
N TYR A 99 4.56 0.15 -14.55
CA TYR A 99 3.16 -0.08 -14.19
C TYR A 99 2.34 1.23 -14.16
N CYS A 100 2.86 2.31 -13.57
CA CYS A 100 2.20 3.60 -13.55
C CYS A 100 1.96 4.16 -14.96
N GLN A 101 2.93 4.02 -15.87
CA GLN A 101 2.78 4.42 -17.27
C GLN A 101 1.70 3.62 -17.97
N GLN A 102 1.71 2.29 -17.80
CA GLN A 102 0.74 1.38 -18.38
C GLN A 102 -0.69 1.65 -17.89
N GLU A 103 -0.86 1.88 -16.60
CA GLU A 103 -2.18 2.05 -15.97
C GLU A 103 -2.65 3.51 -15.90
N ASN A 104 -1.95 4.42 -16.59
CA ASN A 104 -2.25 5.85 -16.63
C ASN A 104 -2.37 6.48 -15.22
N LEU A 105 -1.38 6.19 -14.37
CA LEU A 105 -1.27 6.67 -13.00
C LEU A 105 -0.25 7.81 -12.91
N ALA A 106 -0.56 8.81 -12.09
CA ALA A 106 0.38 9.83 -11.66
C ALA A 106 0.88 9.50 -10.26
N VAL A 107 2.20 9.49 -10.06
CA VAL A 107 2.77 9.60 -8.72
C VAL A 107 2.55 11.02 -8.21
N ILE A 108 1.94 11.15 -7.04
CA ILE A 108 1.63 12.44 -6.40
C ILE A 108 2.69 12.77 -5.36
N ALA A 109 3.01 11.80 -4.50
CA ALA A 109 4.05 11.93 -3.50
C ALA A 109 4.59 10.56 -3.10
N TRP A 110 5.91 10.45 -3.00
CA TRP A 110 6.52 9.42 -2.16
C TRP A 110 6.36 9.85 -0.70
N LEU A 111 5.81 8.96 0.12
CA LEU A 111 5.48 9.21 1.53
C LEU A 111 6.51 8.58 2.47
N ASP A 112 7.64 8.15 1.93
CA ASP A 112 8.52 7.18 2.57
C ASP A 112 9.67 7.81 3.35
N ASN A 113 9.84 9.12 3.35
CA ASN A 113 10.94 9.78 4.05
C ASN A 113 10.47 11.06 4.76
N THR A 114 11.21 11.45 5.81
CA THR A 114 10.87 12.59 6.66
C THR A 114 10.80 13.90 5.87
N GLU A 115 11.74 14.15 4.96
CA GLU A 115 11.75 15.40 4.17
C GLU A 115 10.47 15.56 3.34
N ALA A 116 10.03 14.50 2.65
CA ALA A 116 8.81 14.52 1.87
C ALA A 116 7.55 14.68 2.75
N LEU A 117 7.51 14.02 3.89
CA LEU A 117 6.38 14.11 4.83
C LEU A 117 6.30 15.49 5.49
N ASP A 118 7.44 16.04 5.94
CA ASP A 118 7.51 17.37 6.55
C ASP A 118 7.17 18.45 5.52
N SER A 119 7.63 18.31 4.28
CA SER A 119 7.26 19.21 3.17
C SER A 119 5.76 19.17 2.90
N LEU A 120 5.14 17.99 2.90
CA LEU A 120 3.70 17.84 2.76
C LEU A 120 2.96 18.48 3.93
N ALA A 121 3.41 18.24 5.16
CA ALA A 121 2.78 18.79 6.35
C ALA A 121 2.92 20.32 6.40
N ALA A 122 4.07 20.88 6.01
CA ALA A 122 4.27 22.32 5.86
C ALA A 122 3.33 22.93 4.79
N ALA A 123 3.20 22.27 3.63
CA ALA A 123 2.28 22.70 2.57
C ALA A 123 0.81 22.69 3.02
N LEU A 124 0.44 21.83 3.98
CA LEU A 124 -0.88 21.76 4.60
C LEU A 124 -1.03 22.67 5.83
N GLY A 125 0.02 23.41 6.21
CA GLY A 125 0.03 24.28 7.40
C GLY A 125 0.03 23.52 8.73
N GLN A 126 0.47 22.25 8.74
CA GLN A 126 0.38 21.33 9.88
C GLN A 126 1.67 21.16 10.70
N LEU A 127 2.71 21.97 10.48
CA LEU A 127 3.96 21.94 11.28
C LEU A 127 4.47 23.33 11.70
N ASN A 128 3.61 24.34 11.67
CA ASN A 128 3.89 25.62 12.32
C ASN A 128 3.42 25.54 13.78
N GLY A 129 4.19 24.85 14.62
CA GLY A 129 3.97 24.69 16.06
C GLY A 129 5.27 24.51 16.80
#